data_AF-A0A6P0HRV6-F1
#
_entry.id   AF-A0A6P0HRV6-F1
#
_cell.length_a   1.000
_cell.length_b   1.000
_cell.length_c   1.000
_cell.angle_alpha   90.00
_cell.angle_beta   90.00
_cell.angle_gamma   90.00
#
_symmetry.space_group_name_H-M   'P 1'
#
loop_
_entity.id
_entity.type
_entity.pdbx_description
1 polymer ?
#
loop_
_entity_poly.entity_id
_entity_poly.type
_entity_poly.pdbx_seq_one_letter_code
_entity_poly.pdbx_strand_id
1 'polypeptide(L)'
;MASTIVSDRGQITIPEEIRDYLKLNAGSKIEFVIDEQGEVKIIPLKFSVEDLSGILHYPGIEKATIEDMEKAIQEAASDWS
;
A
#
# COMPACT_ATOMS: atom_id res chain seq x y z
N MET A 1 9.71 22.51 -2.31
CA MET A 1 9.05 22.59 -0.99
C MET A 1 7.76 23.36 -1.19
N ALA A 2 6.61 22.73 -0.93
CA ALA A 2 5.31 23.38 -1.02
C ALA A 2 4.75 23.53 0.40
N SER A 3 4.24 24.72 0.74
CA SER A 3 3.59 25.00 2.03
C SER A 3 2.15 25.43 1.79
N THR A 4 1.25 25.08 2.71
CA THR A 4 -0.16 25.49 2.68
C THR A 4 -0.54 26.11 4.02
N ILE A 5 -1.55 26.98 3.99
CA ILE A 5 -2.17 27.54 5.19
C ILE A 5 -3.36 26.65 5.56
N VAL A 6 -3.54 26.43 6.86
CA VAL A 6 -4.72 25.78 7.42
C VAL A 6 -5.85 26.79 7.44
N SER A 7 -6.98 26.48 6.80
CA SER A 7 -8.17 27.34 6.85
C SER A 7 -8.79 27.36 8.26
N ASP A 8 -9.69 28.32 8.52
CA ASP A 8 -10.39 28.45 9.81
C ASP A 8 -11.21 27.20 10.20
N ARG A 9 -11.52 26.34 9.23
CA ARG A 9 -12.23 25.06 9.44
C ARG A 9 -11.29 23.87 9.61
N GLY A 10 -9.98 24.10 9.70
CA GLY A 10 -8.97 23.05 9.80
C GLY A 10 -8.67 22.32 8.49
N GLN A 11 -9.14 22.84 7.34
CA GLN A 11 -8.88 22.21 6.04
C GLN A 11 -7.53 22.68 5.49
N ILE A 12 -6.73 21.75 4.97
CA ILE A 12 -5.50 22.01 4.23
C ILE A 12 -5.71 21.72 2.74
N THR A 13 -5.10 22.53 1.88
CA THR A 13 -5.11 22.28 0.44
C THR A 13 -3.84 21.53 0.08
N ILE A 14 -3.98 20.39 -0.60
CA ILE A 14 -2.83 19.64 -1.10
C ILE A 14 -2.41 20.27 -2.45
N PRO A 15 -1.17 20.81 -2.57
CA PRO A 15 -0.67 21.36 -3.82
C PRO A 15 -0.74 20.35 -4.97
N GLU A 16 -0.89 20.83 -6.20
CA GLU A 16 -1.00 19.99 -7.41
C GLU A 16 0.16 18.99 -7.54
N GLU A 17 1.40 19.43 -7.34
CA GLU A 17 2.60 18.58 -7.37
C GLU A 17 2.51 17.37 -6.42
N ILE A 18 1.97 17.58 -5.21
CA ILE A 18 1.81 16.51 -4.22
C ILE A 18 0.61 15.62 -4.55
N ARG A 19 -0.47 16.19 -5.09
CA ARG A 19 -1.63 15.41 -5.57
C ARG A 19 -1.23 14.46 -6.69
N ASP A 20 -0.45 14.93 -7.65
CA ASP A 20 0.01 14.12 -8.78
C ASP A 20 1.00 13.05 -8.33
N TYR A 21 1.94 13.40 -7.47
CA TYR A 21 2.91 12.46 -6.90
C TYR A 21 2.22 11.32 -6.14
N LEU A 22 1.25 11.65 -5.29
CA LEU A 22 0.45 10.68 -4.55
C LEU A 22 -0.71 10.10 -5.40
N LYS A 23 -0.87 10.54 -6.65
CA LYS A 23 -2.00 10.33 -7.60
C LYS A 23 -3.39 10.43 -6.95
N LEU A 24 -3.60 11.40 -6.08
CA LEU A 24 -4.86 11.63 -5.37
C LEU A 24 -5.90 12.24 -6.32
N ASN A 25 -7.11 11.69 -6.31
CA ASN A 25 -8.26 12.20 -7.04
C ASN A 25 -9.32 12.75 -6.06
N ALA A 26 -10.29 13.48 -6.58
CA ALA A 26 -11.46 13.88 -5.78
C ALA A 26 -12.15 12.62 -5.22
N GLY A 27 -12.31 12.56 -3.89
CA GLY A 27 -12.87 11.39 -3.19
C GLY A 27 -11.84 10.34 -2.74
N SER A 28 -10.55 10.52 -3.05
CA SER A 28 -9.49 9.67 -2.50
C SER A 28 -9.43 9.80 -0.97
N LYS A 29 -9.34 8.65 -0.30
CA LYS A 29 -9.09 8.60 1.15
C LYS A 29 -7.59 8.70 1.41
N ILE A 30 -7.26 9.44 2.46
CA ILE A 30 -5.89 9.59 2.95
C ILE A 30 -5.87 9.26 4.44
N GLU A 31 -4.80 8.63 4.88
CA GLU A 31 -4.54 8.37 6.28
C GLU A 31 -3.42 9.28 6.78
N PHE A 32 -3.57 9.77 8.00
CA PHE A 32 -2.54 10.57 8.68
C PHE A 32 -1.91 9.70 9.76
N VAL A 33 -0.60 9.51 9.67
CA VAL A 33 0.17 8.76 10.65
C VAL A 33 1.18 9.72 11.29
N ILE A 34 1.25 9.73 12.61
CA ILE A 34 2.24 10.48 13.37
C ILE A 34 3.33 9.49 13.76
N ASP A 35 4.58 9.76 13.40
CA ASP A 35 5.70 8.94 13.83
C ASP A 35 6.24 9.33 15.21
N GLU A 36 7.18 8.55 15.73
CA GLU A 36 7.79 8.79 17.05
C GLU A 36 8.60 10.09 17.12
N GLN A 37 8.97 10.66 15.97
CA GLN A 37 9.67 11.94 15.85
C GLN A 37 8.70 13.13 15.77
N GLY A 38 7.39 12.87 15.72
CA GLY A 38 6.34 13.87 15.61
C GLY A 38 6.10 14.35 14.17
N GLU A 39 6.65 13.68 13.17
CA GLU A 39 6.37 13.99 11.77
C GLU A 39 5.00 13.40 11.38
N VAL A 40 4.20 14.20 10.69
CA VAL A 40 2.91 13.77 10.14
C VAL A 40 3.12 13.29 8.72
N LYS A 41 2.90 11.99 8.50
CA LYS A 41 2.95 11.35 7.18
C LYS A 41 1.54 11.21 6.62
N ILE A 42 1.40 11.57 5.35
CA ILE A 42 0.14 11.40 4.60
C ILE A 42 0.30 10.16 3.72
N ILE A 43 -0.55 9.17 3.94
CA ILE A 43 -0.53 7.92 3.21
C ILE A 43 -1.81 7.82 2.37
N PRO A 44 -1.72 7.71 1.04
CA PRO A 44 -2.90 7.48 0.21
C PRO A 44 -3.44 6.07 0.48
N LEU A 45 -4.71 5.97 0.89
CA LEU A 45 -5.42 4.69 1.00
C LEU A 45 -5.83 4.23 -0.40
N LYS A 46 -4.85 3.73 -1.16
CA LYS A 46 -5.01 3.35 -2.57
C LYS A 46 -4.83 1.87 -2.76
N PHE A 47 -5.65 1.06 -2.14
CA PHE A 47 -5.70 -0.34 -2.54
C PHE A 47 -7.16 -0.76 -2.51
N SER A 48 -7.77 -0.87 -3.70
CA SER A 48 -8.80 -1.88 -3.82
C SER A 48 -8.10 -3.24 -3.71
N VAL A 49 -8.75 -4.24 -3.12
CA VAL A 49 -8.19 -5.60 -3.08
C VAL A 49 -7.92 -6.13 -4.50
N GLU A 50 -8.64 -5.59 -5.49
CA GLU A 50 -8.47 -5.88 -6.91
C GLU A 50 -7.11 -5.41 -7.45
N ASP A 51 -6.57 -4.28 -6.96
CA ASP A 51 -5.23 -3.79 -7.34
C ASP A 51 -4.10 -4.70 -6.86
N LEU A 52 -4.36 -5.52 -5.83
CA LEU A 52 -3.41 -6.52 -5.32
C LEU A 52 -3.47 -7.83 -6.11
N SER A 53 -4.49 -8.01 -6.95
CA SER A 53 -4.64 -9.22 -7.75
C SER A 53 -3.45 -9.39 -8.70
N GLY A 54 -2.74 -10.52 -8.57
CA GLY A 54 -1.59 -10.83 -9.43
C GLY A 54 -0.28 -10.16 -9.04
N ILE A 55 -0.18 -9.46 -7.91
CA ILE A 55 1.08 -8.84 -7.46
C ILE A 55 2.20 -9.87 -7.20
N LEU A 56 1.83 -11.12 -6.89
CA LEU A 56 2.76 -12.24 -6.72
C LEU A 56 3.01 -13.03 -8.02
N HIS A 57 2.40 -12.63 -9.14
CA HIS A 57 2.59 -13.30 -10.42
C HIS A 57 3.85 -12.78 -11.13
N TYR A 58 4.69 -13.70 -11.60
CA TYR A 58 5.86 -13.39 -12.40
C TYR A 58 5.76 -14.11 -13.76
N PRO A 59 6.18 -13.47 -14.88
CA PRO A 59 6.19 -14.11 -16.18
C PRO A 59 6.98 -15.42 -16.16
N GLY A 60 6.35 -16.52 -16.57
CA GLY A 60 6.98 -17.84 -16.61
C GLY A 60 6.83 -18.67 -15.34
N ILE A 61 6.11 -18.21 -14.30
CA ILE A 61 5.71 -19.07 -13.19
C ILE A 61 4.68 -20.09 -13.68
N GLU A 62 4.99 -21.38 -13.50
CA GLU A 62 4.01 -22.44 -13.65
C GLU A 62 3.01 -22.44 -12.49
N LYS A 63 1.79 -22.85 -12.79
CA LYS A 63 0.75 -22.97 -11.77
C LYS A 63 1.11 -24.14 -10.86
N ALA A 64 1.22 -23.88 -9.56
CA ALA A 64 1.40 -24.95 -8.58
C ALA A 64 0.20 -25.90 -8.62
N THR A 65 0.47 -27.20 -8.62
CA THR A 65 -0.54 -28.24 -8.43
C THR A 65 -0.83 -28.44 -6.95
N ILE A 66 -1.93 -29.11 -6.62
CA ILE A 66 -2.25 -29.48 -5.24
C ILE A 66 -1.11 -30.33 -4.63
N GLU A 67 -0.54 -31.23 -5.43
CA GLU A 67 0.57 -32.11 -5.01
C GLU A 67 1.84 -31.30 -4.67
N ASP A 68 2.15 -30.27 -5.45
CA ASP A 68 3.28 -29.36 -5.17
C ASP A 68 3.07 -28.61 -3.84
N MET A 69 1.82 -28.20 -3.56
CA MET A 69 1.48 -27.51 -2.32
C MET A 69 1.61 -28.44 -1.11
N GLU A 70 1.09 -29.66 -1.21
CA GLU A 70 1.20 -30.66 -0.13
C GLU A 70 2.66 -31.01 0.18
N LYS A 71 3.49 -31.15 -0.86
CA LYS A 71 4.92 -31.41 -0.72
C LYS A 71 5.63 -30.26 -0.01
N ALA A 72 5.38 -29.01 -0.42
CA ALA A 72 5.97 -27.83 0.21
C ALA A 72 5.60 -27.69 1.70
N ILE A 73 4.35 -28.04 2.07
CA ILE A 73 3.90 -28.04 3.47
C ILE A 73 4.66 -29.10 4.28
N GLN A 74 4.84 -30.32 3.74
CA GLN A 74 5.59 -31.38 4.41
C GLN A 74 7.07 -31.02 4.60
N GLU A 75 7.72 -30.48 3.57
CA GLU A 75 9.11 -30.04 3.63
C GLU A 75 9.29 -28.95 4.69
N ALA A 76 8.44 -27.92 4.69
CA ALA A 76 8.50 -26.84 5.69
C ALA A 76 8.25 -27.32 7.12
N ALA A 77 7.35 -28.30 7.31
CA ALA A 77 7.10 -28.88 8.62
C ALA A 77 8.28 -29.74 9.13
N SER A 78 9.02 -30.36 8.21
CA SER A 78 10.17 -31.20 8.55
C SER A 78 11.44 -30.38 8.85
N ASP A 79 11.56 -29.18 8.27
CA ASP A 79 12.70 -28.24 8.46
C ASP A 79 12.65 -27.50 9.82
N TRP A 80 11.53 -27.63 10.56
CA TRP A 80 11.37 -27.12 11.94
C TRP A 80 11.89 -28.10 13.02
N SER A 81 12.30 -29.33 12.64
CA SER A 81 12.88 -30.33 13.54
C SER A 81 14.40 -30.25 13.62
#